data_AF-A0A355HEL8-F1
#
_entry.id   AF-A0A355HEL8-F1
#
_cell.length_a   1.000
_cell.length_b   1.000
_cell.length_c   1.000
_cell.angle_alpha   90.00
_cell.angle_beta   90.00
_cell.angle_gamma   90.00
#
_symmetry.space_group_name_H-M   'P 1'
#
loop_
_entity.id
_entity.type
_entity.pdbx_description
1 polymer ?
#
loop_
_entity_poly.entity_id
_entity_poly.type
_entity_poly.pdbx_seq_one_letter_code
_entity_poly.pdbx_strand_id
1 'polypeptide(L)'
;MPLRINHNIAAINAHRNLIKNTEVQNKNLERLSSGLKINRGADSPAGLIISERMRAQIAGLRQAIDNSETGITMLQTAEGALEEVNRTLINARQLAISSANEAVNDEAMLTANQQEFDDSLRAIDRIASISNYGTKAILDGSMGANGVTIGDNLEFISATEKTKSSPVGGFAVEIKVAATHSSVTGKVALTKALIDSGEQLTFSEGGKTLNFETIAGESVETTMNRLEKAVIASGMKIKMIRVPGSASTPDAPQYLNFQHQEFGSKHSFHVGSKTSGVLSAQADVPDMVKNGLDVAGYIGGELGIGKGQILTGSRPSKVSGLKIRYTGKNAPPSGKMAGSVTLSQNSLIFHVGPNADQSTSFALRSISSKKLGNGVTNESGYRSLNDVDLTEASKAQDAILIIDKAINEITAFRGKMGAFQKNDLESNLNYLRNAHENVTNAESVIRDADMAEEMTAFAR
;
A
#
# COMPACT_ATOMS: atom_id res chain seq x y z
N MET A 1 27.68 -11.72 -92.69
CA MET A 1 26.63 -12.57 -92.11
C MET A 1 27.01 -14.03 -92.34
N PRO A 2 27.24 -14.86 -91.31
CA PRO A 2 27.50 -16.27 -91.54
C PRO A 2 26.15 -17.00 -91.71
N LEU A 3 25.82 -17.40 -92.93
CA LEU A 3 24.63 -18.20 -93.26
C LEU A 3 24.89 -19.68 -92.90
N ARG A 4 24.49 -20.10 -91.69
CA ARG A 4 24.43 -21.52 -91.27
C ARG A 4 22.96 -21.94 -91.15
N ILE A 5 22.59 -23.10 -91.72
CA ILE A 5 21.18 -23.53 -91.91
C ILE A 5 20.63 -24.32 -90.71
N ASN A 6 21.44 -25.16 -90.06
CA ASN A 6 20.93 -26.09 -89.03
C ASN A 6 20.76 -25.46 -87.63
N HIS A 7 21.39 -24.32 -87.35
CA HIS A 7 21.33 -23.67 -86.03
C HIS A 7 21.10 -22.17 -86.21
N ASN A 8 19.93 -21.69 -85.78
CA ASN A 8 19.58 -20.28 -85.83
C ASN A 8 19.91 -19.59 -84.50
N ILE A 9 21.12 -19.07 -84.40
CA ILE A 9 21.61 -18.37 -83.19
C ILE A 9 20.77 -17.11 -82.90
N ALA A 10 20.24 -16.44 -83.92
CA ALA A 10 19.37 -15.27 -83.74
C ALA A 10 18.03 -15.64 -83.08
N ALA A 11 17.43 -16.78 -83.47
CA ALA A 11 16.23 -17.30 -82.83
C ALA A 11 16.47 -17.72 -81.37
N ILE A 12 17.60 -18.36 -81.07
CA ILE A 12 17.98 -18.73 -79.69
C ILE A 12 18.20 -17.48 -78.82
N ASN A 13 18.84 -16.44 -79.37
CA ASN A 13 19.02 -15.17 -78.67
C ASN A 13 17.69 -14.44 -78.44
N ALA A 14 16.79 -14.42 -79.43
CA ALA A 14 15.44 -13.87 -79.28
C ALA A 14 14.62 -14.63 -78.22
N HIS A 15 14.69 -15.96 -78.22
CA HIS A 15 14.02 -16.80 -77.22
C HIS A 15 14.58 -16.56 -75.80
N ARG A 16 15.91 -16.42 -75.65
CA ARG A 16 16.53 -16.08 -74.35
C ARG A 16 16.06 -14.72 -73.83
N ASN A 17 15.89 -13.73 -74.71
CA ASN A 17 15.37 -12.42 -74.33
C ASN A 17 13.88 -12.48 -73.97
N LEU A 18 13.09 -13.28 -74.69
CA LEU A 18 11.68 -13.51 -74.37
C LEU A 18 11.52 -14.15 -72.99
N ILE A 19 12.28 -15.21 -72.68
CA ILE A 19 12.25 -15.85 -71.35
C ILE A 19 12.56 -14.84 -70.25
N LYS A 20 13.62 -14.04 -70.42
CA LYS A 20 13.98 -12.99 -69.45
C LYS A 20 12.84 -11.98 -69.26
N ASN A 21 12.19 -11.54 -70.33
CA ASN A 21 11.05 -10.64 -70.24
C ASN A 21 9.84 -11.28 -69.55
N THR A 22 9.54 -12.55 -69.84
CA THR A 22 8.47 -13.30 -69.17
C THR A 22 8.76 -13.46 -67.67
N GLU A 23 10.01 -13.71 -67.27
CA GLU A 23 10.41 -13.76 -65.87
C GLU A 23 10.20 -12.42 -65.15
N VAL A 24 10.60 -11.31 -65.77
CA VAL A 24 10.39 -9.95 -65.23
C VAL A 24 8.90 -9.62 -65.13
N GLN A 25 8.11 -9.93 -66.16
CA GLN A 25 6.67 -9.67 -66.18
C GLN A 25 5.95 -10.45 -65.07
N ASN A 26 6.30 -11.74 -64.88
CA ASN A 26 5.75 -12.56 -63.80
C ASN A 26 6.11 -12.01 -62.42
N LYS A 27 7.32 -11.46 -62.25
CA LYS A 27 7.76 -10.85 -61.00
C LYS A 27 7.00 -9.56 -60.69
N ASN A 28 6.79 -8.70 -61.68
CA ASN A 28 6.01 -7.47 -61.51
C ASN A 28 4.54 -7.81 -61.21
N LEU A 29 3.96 -8.83 -61.87
CA LEU A 29 2.63 -9.35 -61.52
C LEU A 29 2.57 -9.88 -60.08
N GLU A 30 3.59 -10.60 -59.63
CA GLU A 30 3.67 -11.07 -58.24
C GLU A 30 3.69 -9.90 -57.25
N ARG A 31 4.44 -8.83 -57.54
CA ARG A 31 4.47 -7.62 -56.69
C ARG A 31 3.17 -6.83 -56.73
N LEU A 32 2.54 -6.69 -57.89
CA LEU A 32 1.25 -6.01 -58.04
C LEU A 32 0.12 -6.77 -57.35
N SER A 33 0.15 -8.11 -57.39
CA SER A 33 -0.85 -8.95 -56.74
C SER A 33 -0.67 -9.04 -55.23
N SER A 34 0.57 -9.05 -54.74
CA SER A 34 0.85 -9.08 -53.30
C SER A 34 0.84 -7.70 -52.64
N GLY A 35 1.06 -6.63 -53.40
CA GLY A 35 1.31 -5.28 -52.89
C GLY A 35 2.70 -5.11 -52.25
N LEU A 36 3.58 -6.12 -52.37
CA LEU A 36 4.88 -6.15 -51.71
C LEU A 36 6.01 -6.18 -52.73
N LYS A 37 6.99 -5.30 -52.56
CA LYS A 37 8.32 -5.35 -53.21
C LYS A 37 9.12 -6.59 -52.77
N ILE A 38 8.90 -6.94 -51.50
CA ILE A 38 9.35 -8.00 -50.59
C ILE A 38 8.71 -9.41 -50.62
N ASN A 39 8.69 -10.16 -51.74
CA ASN A 39 7.92 -11.44 -51.77
C ASN A 39 8.70 -12.69 -51.35
N ARG A 40 9.92 -12.88 -51.86
CA ARG A 40 10.73 -14.09 -51.59
C ARG A 40 12.12 -13.72 -51.09
N GLY A 41 12.78 -14.68 -50.43
CA GLY A 41 14.17 -14.49 -49.97
C GLY A 41 15.16 -14.22 -51.11
N ALA A 42 14.85 -14.66 -52.33
CA ALA A 42 15.64 -14.37 -53.52
C ALA A 42 15.56 -12.91 -53.99
N ASP A 43 14.54 -12.14 -53.59
CA ASP A 43 14.36 -10.75 -54.01
C ASP A 43 15.27 -9.80 -53.21
N SER A 44 15.38 -10.03 -51.92
CA SER A 44 16.32 -9.34 -51.03
C SER A 44 16.47 -10.14 -49.73
N PRO A 45 17.55 -10.94 -49.57
CA PRO A 45 17.76 -11.73 -48.37
C PRO A 45 17.81 -10.87 -47.10
N ALA A 46 18.51 -9.73 -47.14
CA ALA A 46 18.61 -8.82 -46.01
C ALA A 46 17.28 -8.10 -45.72
N GLY A 47 16.58 -7.63 -46.77
CA GLY A 47 15.28 -6.96 -46.61
C GLY A 47 14.20 -7.91 -46.08
N LEU A 48 14.23 -9.18 -46.50
CA LEU A 48 13.33 -10.20 -45.95
C LEU A 48 13.59 -10.41 -44.45
N ILE A 49 14.85 -10.58 -44.03
CA ILE A 49 15.18 -10.77 -42.60
C ILE A 49 14.72 -9.58 -41.76
N ILE A 50 14.93 -8.35 -42.23
CA ILE A 50 14.50 -7.14 -41.51
C ILE A 50 12.97 -7.09 -41.43
N SER A 51 12.27 -7.34 -42.53
CA SER A 51 10.79 -7.33 -42.54
C SER A 51 10.17 -8.43 -41.67
N GLU A 52 10.76 -9.64 -41.62
CA GLU A 52 10.30 -10.70 -40.72
C GLU A 52 10.51 -10.31 -39.25
N ARG A 53 11.64 -9.68 -38.92
CA ARG A 53 11.88 -9.15 -37.55
C ARG A 53 10.90 -8.04 -37.19
N MET A 54 10.64 -7.11 -38.12
CA MET A 54 9.66 -6.04 -37.91
C MET A 54 8.26 -6.60 -37.73
N ARG A 55 7.85 -7.59 -38.53
CA ARG A 55 6.55 -8.27 -38.37
C ARG A 55 6.42 -8.98 -37.02
N ALA A 56 7.47 -9.70 -36.58
CA ALA A 56 7.50 -10.30 -35.26
C ALA A 56 7.36 -9.23 -34.16
N GLN A 57 8.04 -8.09 -34.32
CA GLN A 57 7.96 -6.97 -33.39
C GLN A 57 6.57 -6.29 -33.40
N ILE A 58 5.95 -6.09 -34.57
CA ILE A 58 4.59 -5.55 -34.70
C ILE A 58 3.59 -6.47 -34.00
N ALA A 59 3.67 -7.78 -34.24
CA ALA A 59 2.82 -8.76 -33.58
C ALA A 59 2.99 -8.72 -32.04
N GLY A 60 4.24 -8.64 -31.57
CA GLY A 60 4.54 -8.51 -30.14
C GLY A 60 4.02 -7.20 -29.54
N LEU A 61 4.19 -6.07 -30.23
CA LEU A 61 3.71 -4.75 -29.79
C LEU A 61 2.19 -4.72 -29.71
N ARG A 62 1.50 -5.29 -30.70
CA ARG A 62 0.04 -5.41 -30.70
C ARG A 62 -0.46 -6.22 -29.51
N GLN A 63 0.14 -7.38 -29.25
CA GLN A 63 -0.21 -8.19 -28.07
C GLN A 63 0.08 -7.44 -26.76
N ALA A 64 1.17 -6.68 -26.67
CA ALA A 64 1.50 -5.88 -25.49
C ALA A 64 0.52 -4.72 -25.26
N ILE A 65 0.01 -4.10 -26.34
CA ILE A 65 -1.07 -3.11 -26.30
C ILE A 65 -2.32 -3.76 -25.72
N ASP A 66 -2.77 -4.89 -26.30
CA ASP A 66 -3.97 -5.61 -25.86
C ASP A 66 -3.85 -6.05 -24.37
N ASN A 67 -2.68 -6.53 -23.95
CA ASN A 67 -2.39 -6.88 -22.56
C ASN A 67 -2.48 -5.66 -21.63
N SER A 68 -1.97 -4.51 -22.06
CA SER A 68 -1.98 -3.27 -21.27
C SER A 68 -3.39 -2.73 -21.12
N GLU A 69 -4.18 -2.74 -22.20
CA GLU A 69 -5.60 -2.36 -22.17
C GLU A 69 -6.41 -3.30 -21.25
N THR A 70 -6.19 -4.61 -21.36
CA THR A 70 -6.78 -5.61 -20.46
C THR A 70 -6.40 -5.34 -19.00
N GLY A 71 -5.13 -5.05 -18.73
CA GLY A 71 -4.66 -4.70 -17.39
C GLY A 71 -5.34 -3.44 -16.83
N ILE A 72 -5.52 -2.41 -17.66
CA ILE A 72 -6.25 -1.18 -17.28
C ILE A 72 -7.71 -1.51 -16.94
N THR A 73 -8.40 -2.30 -17.77
CA THR A 73 -9.82 -2.65 -17.52
C THR A 73 -9.99 -3.44 -16.21
N MET A 74 -9.03 -4.30 -15.87
CA MET A 74 -9.02 -5.04 -14.60
C MET A 74 -8.86 -4.10 -13.41
N LEU A 75 -7.93 -3.15 -13.47
CA LEU A 75 -7.75 -2.16 -12.40
C LEU A 75 -8.94 -1.21 -12.27
N GLN A 76 -9.58 -0.83 -13.37
CA GLN A 76 -10.81 -0.02 -13.35
C GLN A 76 -11.97 -0.78 -12.68
N THR A 77 -12.07 -2.10 -12.91
CA THR A 77 -13.05 -2.95 -12.23
C THR A 77 -12.79 -2.97 -10.72
N ALA A 78 -11.52 -3.09 -10.31
CA ALA A 78 -11.13 -2.99 -8.90
C ALA A 78 -11.46 -1.62 -8.32
N GLU A 79 -11.18 -0.53 -9.04
CA GLU A 79 -11.43 0.86 -8.59
C GLU A 79 -12.91 1.12 -8.37
N GLY A 80 -13.78 0.64 -9.26
CA GLY A 80 -15.23 0.76 -9.09
C GLY A 80 -15.73 0.07 -7.81
N ALA A 81 -15.20 -1.10 -7.50
CA ALA A 81 -15.52 -1.80 -6.26
C ALA A 81 -14.95 -1.11 -5.01
N LEU A 82 -13.75 -0.50 -5.11
CA LEU A 82 -13.18 0.28 -4.01
C LEU A 82 -13.94 1.58 -3.75
N GLU A 83 -14.48 2.23 -4.78
CA GLU A 83 -15.36 3.40 -4.63
C GLU A 83 -16.64 3.02 -3.87
N GLU A 84 -17.24 1.88 -4.18
CA GLU A 84 -18.40 1.37 -3.45
C GLU A 84 -18.08 1.14 -1.97
N VAL A 85 -16.97 0.47 -1.69
CA VAL A 85 -16.51 0.20 -0.32
C VAL A 85 -16.24 1.50 0.44
N ASN A 86 -15.63 2.49 -0.22
CA ASN A 86 -15.39 3.80 0.40
C ASN A 86 -16.70 4.50 0.76
N ARG A 87 -17.72 4.44 -0.11
CA ARG A 87 -19.05 4.97 0.19
C ARG A 87 -19.71 4.23 1.36
N THR A 88 -19.62 2.91 1.40
CA THR A 88 -20.13 2.11 2.52
C THR A 88 -19.42 2.45 3.84
N LEU A 89 -18.10 2.67 3.82
CA LEU A 89 -17.34 3.09 5.00
C LEU A 89 -17.73 4.50 5.48
N ILE A 90 -18.04 5.43 4.57
CA ILE A 90 -18.55 6.76 4.93
C ILE A 90 -19.92 6.64 5.63
N ASN A 91 -20.82 5.79 5.14
CA ASN A 91 -22.10 5.52 5.80
C ASN A 91 -21.88 4.88 7.18
N ALA A 92 -20.99 3.89 7.28
CA ALA A 92 -20.62 3.25 8.54
C ALA A 92 -20.07 4.27 9.55
N ARG A 93 -19.29 5.25 9.09
CA ARG A 93 -18.80 6.37 9.91
C ARG A 93 -19.94 7.25 10.41
N GLN A 94 -20.93 7.54 9.57
CA GLN A 94 -22.10 8.32 9.96
C GLN A 94 -22.89 7.64 11.09
N LEU A 95 -23.07 6.31 11.00
CA LEU A 95 -23.72 5.51 12.05
C LEU A 95 -22.92 5.50 13.35
N ALA A 96 -21.58 5.44 13.27
CA ALA A 96 -20.74 5.54 14.46
C ALA A 96 -20.85 6.92 15.13
N ILE A 97 -20.91 8.00 14.34
CA ILE A 97 -21.09 9.36 14.86
C ILE A 97 -22.49 9.56 15.45
N SER A 98 -23.53 9.04 14.80
CA SER A 98 -24.87 9.10 15.37
C SER A 98 -24.89 8.37 16.70
N SER A 99 -24.33 7.15 16.78
CA SER A 99 -24.30 6.31 17.99
C SER A 99 -23.45 6.91 19.12
N ALA A 100 -22.42 7.69 18.80
CA ALA A 100 -21.62 8.42 19.78
C ALA A 100 -22.40 9.59 20.45
N ASN A 101 -23.56 9.98 19.93
CA ASN A 101 -24.38 11.05 20.51
C ASN A 101 -25.23 10.56 21.70
N GLU A 102 -24.63 10.54 22.88
CA GLU A 102 -25.26 10.06 24.12
C GLU A 102 -26.53 10.82 24.51
N ALA A 103 -26.66 12.11 24.15
CA ALA A 103 -27.78 12.94 24.58
C ALA A 103 -29.11 12.63 23.88
N VAL A 104 -29.07 11.95 22.73
CA VAL A 104 -30.24 11.78 21.85
C VAL A 104 -30.62 10.31 21.67
N ASN A 105 -29.65 9.39 21.72
CA ASN A 105 -29.94 7.98 21.45
C ASN A 105 -30.49 7.23 22.66
N ASP A 106 -31.48 6.37 22.40
CA ASP A 106 -31.89 5.32 23.31
C ASP A 106 -31.34 3.95 22.86
N GLU A 107 -31.54 2.92 23.67
CA GLU A 107 -31.04 1.55 23.41
C GLU A 107 -31.60 0.97 22.10
N ALA A 108 -32.85 1.29 21.74
CA ALA A 108 -33.48 0.85 20.52
C ALA A 108 -32.83 1.49 19.27
N MET A 109 -32.53 2.79 19.32
CA MET A 109 -31.81 3.50 18.26
C MET A 109 -30.39 2.98 18.10
N LEU A 110 -29.67 2.73 19.20
CA LEU A 110 -28.30 2.17 19.14
C LEU A 110 -28.30 0.77 18.54
N THR A 111 -29.27 -0.08 18.90
CA THR A 111 -29.43 -1.41 18.32
C THR A 111 -29.74 -1.34 16.82
N ALA A 112 -30.59 -0.38 16.40
CA ALA A 112 -30.89 -0.16 14.99
C ALA A 112 -29.64 0.32 14.20
N ASN A 113 -28.86 1.24 14.76
CA ASN A 113 -27.60 1.70 14.15
C ASN A 113 -26.58 0.56 14.03
N GLN A 114 -26.47 -0.29 15.05
CA GLN A 114 -25.61 -1.48 15.00
C GLN A 114 -26.03 -2.43 13.88
N GLN A 115 -27.34 -2.67 13.74
CA GLN A 115 -27.85 -3.54 12.68
C GLN A 115 -27.54 -3.00 11.28
N GLU A 116 -27.69 -1.69 11.06
CA GLU A 116 -27.34 -1.03 9.79
C GLU A 116 -25.81 -1.04 9.54
N PHE A 117 -25.02 -0.93 10.59
CA PHE A 117 -23.57 -1.07 10.53
C PHE A 117 -23.16 -2.50 10.14
N ASP A 118 -23.77 -3.53 10.73
CA ASP A 118 -23.53 -4.93 10.37
C ASP A 118 -23.93 -5.23 8.91
N ASP A 119 -25.00 -4.60 8.41
CA ASP A 119 -25.37 -4.63 7.00
C ASP A 119 -24.31 -3.98 6.10
N SER A 120 -23.72 -2.87 6.55
CA SER A 120 -22.61 -2.21 5.88
C SER A 120 -21.36 -3.09 5.82
N LEU A 121 -21.00 -3.78 6.92
CA LEU A 121 -19.90 -4.74 6.93
C LEU A 121 -20.16 -5.92 5.98
N ARG A 122 -21.37 -6.48 6.00
CA ARG A 122 -21.78 -7.55 5.06
C ARG A 122 -21.71 -7.09 3.61
N ALA A 123 -22.05 -5.83 3.32
CA ALA A 123 -21.89 -5.26 1.98
C ALA A 123 -20.42 -5.17 1.56
N ILE A 124 -19.53 -4.71 2.44
CA ILE A 124 -18.07 -4.64 2.18
C ILE A 124 -17.52 -6.04 1.89
N ASP A 125 -17.83 -7.04 2.74
CA ASP A 125 -17.34 -8.41 2.57
C ASP A 125 -17.93 -9.09 1.32
N ARG A 126 -19.18 -8.78 0.99
CA ARG A 126 -19.79 -9.21 -0.27
C ARG A 126 -19.06 -8.60 -1.46
N ILE A 127 -18.80 -7.28 -1.47
CA ILE A 127 -18.05 -6.62 -2.57
C ILE A 127 -16.66 -7.25 -2.71
N ALA A 128 -15.96 -7.50 -1.60
CA ALA A 128 -14.65 -8.15 -1.61
C ALA A 128 -14.68 -9.53 -2.31
N SER A 129 -15.74 -10.31 -2.08
CA SER A 129 -15.87 -11.69 -2.61
C SER A 129 -16.44 -11.77 -4.02
N ILE A 130 -17.34 -10.85 -4.42
CA ILE A 130 -17.96 -10.88 -5.75
C ILE A 130 -17.17 -10.09 -6.82
N SER A 131 -16.26 -9.22 -6.40
CA SER A 131 -15.41 -8.46 -7.31
C SER A 131 -14.45 -9.40 -8.02
N ASN A 132 -14.79 -9.74 -9.26
CA ASN A 132 -14.07 -10.68 -10.10
C ASN A 132 -13.75 -10.06 -11.45
N TYR A 133 -12.58 -10.42 -11.99
CA TYR A 133 -12.24 -10.19 -13.40
C TYR A 133 -12.07 -11.55 -14.08
N GLY A 134 -13.06 -11.94 -14.89
CA GLY A 134 -13.19 -13.31 -15.36
C GLY A 134 -13.37 -14.27 -14.18
N THR A 135 -12.44 -15.20 -14.00
CA THR A 135 -12.42 -16.18 -12.90
C THR A 135 -11.53 -15.78 -11.72
N LYS A 136 -10.90 -14.60 -11.78
CA LYS A 136 -9.96 -14.15 -10.74
C LYS A 136 -10.68 -13.22 -9.77
N ALA A 137 -10.72 -13.59 -8.49
CA ALA A 137 -11.11 -12.68 -7.43
C ALA A 137 -10.03 -11.62 -7.23
N ILE A 138 -10.42 -10.35 -7.27
CA ILE A 138 -9.47 -9.23 -7.31
C ILE A 138 -9.33 -8.50 -5.98
N LEU A 139 -10.28 -8.65 -5.05
CA LEU A 139 -10.33 -7.87 -3.81
C LEU A 139 -10.48 -8.73 -2.53
N ASP A 140 -10.40 -10.05 -2.66
CA ASP A 140 -10.38 -10.98 -1.53
C ASP A 140 -9.00 -11.07 -0.85
N GLY A 141 -7.96 -10.58 -1.52
CA GLY A 141 -6.56 -10.62 -1.11
C GLY A 141 -5.74 -11.75 -1.72
N SER A 142 -6.36 -12.66 -2.47
CA SER A 142 -5.66 -13.76 -3.15
C SER A 142 -4.61 -13.29 -4.15
N MET A 143 -4.82 -12.11 -4.76
CA MET A 143 -3.96 -11.44 -5.74
C MET A 143 -2.97 -10.43 -5.10
N GLY A 144 -2.69 -10.61 -3.81
CA GLY A 144 -1.82 -9.74 -3.02
C GLY A 144 -0.61 -10.47 -2.43
N ALA A 145 0.17 -9.72 -1.66
CA ALA A 145 1.23 -10.29 -0.84
C ALA A 145 0.65 -10.67 0.52
N ASN A 146 0.46 -11.97 0.76
CA ASN A 146 -0.16 -12.49 1.97
C ASN A 146 0.88 -13.05 2.91
N GLY A 147 0.77 -12.70 4.20
CA GLY A 147 1.67 -13.17 5.23
C GLY A 147 0.95 -13.72 6.45
N VAL A 148 1.56 -14.72 7.06
CA VAL A 148 1.17 -15.25 8.37
C VAL A 148 2.38 -15.17 9.29
N THR A 149 2.19 -14.63 10.49
CA THR A 149 3.22 -14.57 11.53
C THR A 149 3.10 -15.77 12.46
N ILE A 150 4.26 -16.24 12.92
CA ILE A 150 4.38 -17.24 13.99
C ILE A 150 5.16 -16.55 15.11
N GLY A 151 4.56 -16.41 16.29
CA GLY A 151 5.14 -15.76 17.46
C GLY A 151 4.12 -14.91 18.23
N ASP A 152 4.17 -14.94 19.56
CA ASP A 152 3.10 -14.42 20.44
C ASP A 152 2.79 -12.93 20.26
N ASN A 153 3.79 -12.14 19.85
CA ASN A 153 3.70 -10.68 19.77
C ASN A 153 3.88 -10.14 18.34
N LEU A 154 3.75 -10.99 17.32
CA LEU A 154 3.93 -10.60 15.92
C LEU A 154 2.61 -10.62 15.17
N GLU A 155 2.32 -9.51 14.49
CA GLU A 155 1.15 -9.37 13.64
C GLU A 155 1.57 -8.93 12.22
N PHE A 156 1.11 -9.65 11.20
CA PHE A 156 1.28 -9.24 9.81
C PHE A 156 0.34 -8.10 9.48
N ILE A 157 0.87 -6.96 9.03
CA ILE A 157 0.08 -5.79 8.64
C ILE A 157 -0.12 -5.78 7.13
N SER A 158 0.97 -5.75 6.38
CA SER A 158 0.92 -5.72 4.93
C SER A 158 2.25 -6.06 4.28
N ALA A 159 2.20 -6.41 3.01
CA ALA A 159 3.35 -6.51 2.15
C ALA A 159 3.02 -5.86 0.81
N THR A 160 4.06 -5.55 0.03
CA THR A 160 3.90 -4.94 -1.30
C THR A 160 4.37 -5.92 -2.38
N GLU A 161 4.12 -5.59 -3.64
CA GLU A 161 4.59 -6.33 -4.82
C GLU A 161 6.12 -6.54 -4.83
N LYS A 162 6.87 -5.64 -4.17
CA LYS A 162 8.34 -5.71 -4.04
C LYS A 162 8.83 -6.76 -3.02
N THR A 163 7.95 -7.29 -2.18
CA THR A 163 8.34 -8.29 -1.17
C THR A 163 8.41 -9.66 -1.83
N LYS A 164 9.51 -10.40 -1.66
CA LYS A 164 9.65 -11.75 -2.24
C LYS A 164 8.97 -12.79 -1.33
N SER A 165 8.49 -13.88 -1.92
CA SER A 165 7.98 -15.03 -1.16
C SER A 165 9.04 -15.56 -0.19
N SER A 166 8.62 -15.97 0.99
CA SER A 166 9.53 -16.48 2.02
C SER A 166 10.03 -17.89 1.70
N PRO A 167 11.26 -18.26 2.13
CA PRO A 167 11.71 -19.64 2.10
C PRO A 167 10.90 -20.51 3.08
N VAL A 168 11.08 -21.83 3.01
CA VAL A 168 10.51 -22.78 3.97
C VAL A 168 10.95 -22.38 5.38
N GLY A 169 9.99 -22.20 6.30
CA GLY A 169 10.22 -21.69 7.66
C GLY A 169 9.98 -20.19 7.85
N GLY A 170 9.75 -19.44 6.76
CA GLY A 170 9.45 -18.01 6.81
C GLY A 170 10.68 -17.12 6.97
N PHE A 171 10.47 -15.80 6.92
CA PHE A 171 11.48 -14.81 7.29
C PHE A 171 11.55 -14.69 8.81
N ALA A 172 12.69 -15.02 9.39
CA ALA A 172 12.96 -14.79 10.81
C ALA A 172 12.83 -13.30 11.18
N VAL A 173 12.09 -12.99 12.24
CA VAL A 173 11.95 -11.64 12.78
C VAL A 173 12.78 -11.53 14.05
N GLU A 174 13.77 -10.67 14.03
CA GLU A 174 14.60 -10.37 15.18
C GLU A 174 14.32 -8.94 15.66
N ILE A 175 13.91 -8.78 16.91
CA ILE A 175 13.66 -7.48 17.52
C ILE A 175 14.83 -7.17 18.47
N LYS A 176 15.56 -6.09 18.19
CA LYS A 176 16.67 -5.60 19.03
C LYS A 176 16.19 -4.58 20.06
N VAL A 177 15.23 -3.73 19.67
CA VAL A 177 14.63 -2.71 20.52
C VAL A 177 13.12 -2.81 20.37
N ALA A 178 12.40 -2.99 21.47
CA ALA A 178 10.94 -2.90 21.47
C ALA A 178 10.51 -1.43 21.49
N ALA A 179 9.37 -1.14 20.88
CA ALA A 179 8.85 0.22 20.89
C ALA A 179 8.46 0.63 22.32
N THR A 180 8.83 1.84 22.72
CA THR A 180 8.45 2.40 24.02
C THR A 180 7.71 3.73 23.83
N HIS A 181 6.93 4.09 24.83
CA HIS A 181 6.31 5.41 24.91
C HIS A 181 7.25 6.42 25.53
N SER A 182 7.05 7.69 25.22
CA SER A 182 7.57 8.78 26.03
C SER A 182 6.91 8.74 27.41
N SER A 183 7.70 8.73 28.48
CA SER A 183 7.18 8.69 29.84
C SER A 183 8.07 9.48 30.79
N VAL A 184 7.45 10.05 31.82
CA VAL A 184 8.11 10.79 32.89
C VAL A 184 7.56 10.32 34.23
N THR A 185 8.47 10.11 35.18
CA THR A 185 8.12 9.79 36.56
C THR A 185 8.79 10.80 37.47
N GLY A 186 7.98 11.44 38.32
CA GLY A 186 8.45 12.36 39.35
C GLY A 186 9.42 11.69 40.32
N LYS A 187 10.42 12.43 40.79
CA LYS A 187 11.36 12.00 41.83
C LYS A 187 10.88 12.33 43.24
N VAL A 188 9.99 13.30 43.37
CA VAL A 188 9.37 13.75 44.61
C VAL A 188 7.90 13.38 44.55
N ALA A 189 7.40 12.74 45.60
CA ALA A 189 5.99 12.40 45.70
C ALA A 189 5.14 13.66 45.96
N LEU A 190 3.97 13.73 45.33
CA LEU A 190 2.95 14.70 45.68
C LEU A 190 2.41 14.38 47.07
N THR A 191 2.46 15.35 47.96
CA THR A 191 2.01 15.23 49.36
C THR A 191 0.93 16.26 49.66
N LYS A 192 0.18 16.05 50.74
CA LYS A 192 -0.84 17.00 51.20
C LYS A 192 -0.27 18.41 51.44
N ALA A 193 0.94 18.51 52.01
CA ALA A 193 1.61 19.80 52.22
C ALA A 193 1.88 20.55 50.91
N LEU A 194 2.24 19.84 49.84
CA LEU A 194 2.45 20.44 48.51
C LEU A 194 1.11 20.90 47.90
N ILE A 195 0.06 20.08 48.05
CA ILE A 195 -1.30 20.42 47.60
C ILE A 195 -1.80 21.69 48.29
N ASP A 196 -1.65 21.76 49.61
CA ASP A 196 -2.05 22.90 50.44
C ASP A 196 -1.24 24.17 50.14
N SER A 197 -0.01 24.02 49.61
CA SER A 197 0.84 25.14 49.17
C SER A 197 0.52 25.70 47.78
N GLY A 198 -0.46 25.13 47.07
CA GLY A 198 -0.83 25.53 45.71
C GLY A 198 0.25 25.14 44.70
N GLU A 199 0.50 23.84 44.57
CA GLU A 199 1.36 23.27 43.55
C GLU A 199 0.74 23.51 42.16
N GLN A 200 1.59 23.95 41.22
CA GLN A 200 1.19 24.14 39.83
C GLN A 200 1.91 23.13 38.94
N LEU A 201 1.17 22.49 38.06
CA LEU A 201 1.66 21.53 37.10
C LEU A 201 1.31 22.03 35.69
N THR A 202 2.30 22.06 34.81
CA THR A 202 2.11 22.45 33.41
C THR A 202 2.41 21.26 32.52
N PHE A 203 1.58 21.08 31.49
CA PHE A 203 1.75 20.06 30.47
C PHE A 203 1.64 20.73 29.12
N SER A 204 2.52 20.42 28.18
CA SER A 204 2.35 20.90 26.80
C SER A 204 2.70 19.87 25.75
N GLU A 205 1.85 19.80 24.74
CA GLU A 205 1.95 18.84 23.63
C GLU A 205 1.33 19.44 22.37
N GLY A 206 2.07 19.43 21.26
CA GLY A 206 1.52 19.80 19.94
C GLY A 206 0.88 21.18 19.86
N GLY A 207 1.34 22.15 20.68
CA GLY A 207 0.79 23.51 20.74
C GLY A 207 -0.38 23.70 21.73
N LYS A 208 -0.83 22.63 22.40
CA LYS A 208 -1.77 22.71 23.52
C LYS A 208 -0.98 22.81 24.83
N THR A 209 -1.49 23.61 25.77
CA THR A 209 -0.92 23.74 27.12
C THR A 209 -2.03 23.59 28.15
N LEU A 210 -1.80 22.78 29.17
CA LEU A 210 -2.65 22.64 30.35
C LEU A 210 -1.87 23.14 31.55
N ASN A 211 -2.42 24.15 32.22
CA ASN A 211 -1.94 24.61 33.52
C ASN A 211 -2.93 24.13 34.58
N PHE A 212 -2.46 23.28 35.48
CA PHE A 212 -3.25 22.70 36.56
C PHE A 212 -2.74 23.23 37.90
N GLU A 213 -3.65 23.67 38.75
CA GLU A 213 -3.34 24.14 40.09
C GLU A 213 -4.02 23.24 41.14
N THR A 214 -3.30 22.90 42.21
CA THR A 214 -3.87 22.15 43.34
C THR A 214 -4.72 23.05 44.22
N ILE A 215 -5.75 22.47 44.86
CA ILE A 215 -6.67 23.21 45.74
C ILE A 215 -6.37 22.78 47.18
N ALA A 216 -6.11 23.75 48.05
CA ALA A 216 -5.84 23.48 49.46
C ALA A 216 -7.03 22.78 50.15
N GLY A 217 -6.73 21.79 50.98
CA GLY A 217 -7.72 20.96 51.67
C GLY A 217 -8.21 19.74 50.87
N GLU A 218 -7.85 19.59 49.59
CA GLU A 218 -8.09 18.35 48.84
C GLU A 218 -7.16 17.22 49.33
N SER A 219 -7.63 15.98 49.28
CA SER A 219 -6.77 14.80 49.45
C SER A 219 -5.91 14.56 48.22
N VAL A 220 -4.78 13.86 48.39
CA VAL A 220 -3.90 13.49 47.27
C VAL A 220 -4.67 12.74 46.18
N GLU A 221 -5.54 11.80 46.57
CA GLU A 221 -6.34 11.01 45.64
C GLU A 221 -7.35 11.85 44.85
N THR A 222 -8.03 12.79 45.52
CA THR A 222 -8.99 13.70 44.84
C THR A 222 -8.30 14.61 43.84
N THR A 223 -7.12 15.13 44.18
CA THR A 223 -6.32 15.96 43.28
C THR A 223 -5.81 15.15 42.09
N MET A 224 -5.39 13.90 42.29
CA MET A 224 -5.00 12.98 41.21
C MET A 224 -6.14 12.70 40.24
N ASN A 225 -7.36 12.44 40.77
CA ASN A 225 -8.56 12.25 39.95
C ASN A 225 -8.91 13.51 39.14
N ARG A 226 -8.78 14.70 39.74
CA ARG A 226 -9.02 15.97 39.04
C ARG A 226 -7.96 16.23 37.98
N LEU A 227 -6.70 15.92 38.27
CA LEU A 227 -5.59 16.05 37.33
C LEU A 227 -5.76 15.13 36.12
N GLU A 228 -6.11 13.87 36.34
CA GLU A 228 -6.38 12.92 35.25
C GLU A 228 -7.54 13.41 34.35
N LYS A 229 -8.64 13.87 34.96
CA LYS A 229 -9.76 14.47 34.21
C LYS A 229 -9.34 15.71 33.43
N ALA A 230 -8.52 16.58 34.01
CA ALA A 230 -8.03 17.78 33.35
C ALA A 230 -7.11 17.46 32.15
N VAL A 231 -6.26 16.44 32.28
CA VAL A 231 -5.41 15.96 31.18
C VAL A 231 -6.26 15.37 30.05
N ILE A 232 -7.27 14.54 30.37
CA ILE A 232 -8.19 14.00 29.37
C ILE A 232 -8.97 15.12 28.67
N ALA A 233 -9.52 16.08 29.44
CA ALA A 233 -10.30 17.20 28.91
C ALA A 233 -9.49 18.15 28.02
N SER A 234 -8.17 18.24 28.21
CA SER A 234 -7.28 19.04 27.34
C SER A 234 -7.17 18.47 25.91
N GLY A 235 -7.57 17.21 25.70
CA GLY A 235 -7.42 16.50 24.44
C GLY A 235 -5.96 16.28 24.04
N MET A 236 -5.04 16.25 25.01
CA MET A 236 -3.67 15.75 24.84
C MET A 236 -3.68 14.22 24.87
N LYS A 237 -2.74 13.59 24.16
CA LYS A 237 -2.57 12.13 24.11
C LYS A 237 -1.68 11.64 25.24
N ILE A 238 -1.89 12.17 26.45
CA ILE A 238 -1.11 11.83 27.63
C ILE A 238 -2.03 11.10 28.60
N LYS A 239 -1.54 9.98 29.15
CA LYS A 239 -2.24 9.20 30.17
C LYS A 239 -1.44 9.20 31.47
N MET A 240 -2.13 9.36 32.58
CA MET A 240 -1.55 9.14 33.90
C MET A 240 -1.49 7.65 34.18
N ILE A 241 -0.31 7.14 34.57
CA ILE A 241 -0.15 5.76 35.00
C ILE A 241 -0.17 5.74 36.52
N ARG A 242 -1.20 5.11 37.08
CA ARG A 242 -1.24 4.81 38.51
C ARG A 242 -0.68 3.42 38.76
N VAL A 243 0.08 3.26 39.85
CA VAL A 243 0.48 1.94 40.32
C VAL A 243 -0.67 1.41 41.19
N PRO A 244 -1.37 0.32 40.80
CA PRO A 244 -2.47 -0.21 41.60
C PRO A 244 -1.99 -0.58 43.01
N GLY A 245 -2.67 -0.08 44.04
CA GLY A 245 -2.34 -0.35 45.44
C GLY A 245 -1.24 0.53 46.05
N SER A 246 -0.78 1.59 45.38
CA SER A 246 0.23 2.51 45.93
C SER A 246 -0.26 3.45 47.02
N ALA A 247 -1.59 3.60 47.20
CA ALA A 247 -2.17 4.42 48.25
C ALA A 247 -2.85 3.56 49.32
N SER A 248 -2.23 3.49 50.49
CA SER A 248 -2.80 2.87 51.69
C SER A 248 -3.80 3.78 52.41
N THR A 249 -3.79 5.10 52.14
CA THR A 249 -4.71 6.11 52.67
C THR A 249 -4.96 7.22 51.62
N PRO A 250 -6.08 7.99 51.69
CA PRO A 250 -6.37 9.06 50.73
C PRO A 250 -5.31 10.17 50.62
N ASP A 251 -4.50 10.34 51.67
CA ASP A 251 -3.43 11.34 51.78
C ASP A 251 -2.02 10.74 51.61
N ALA A 252 -1.92 9.45 51.24
CA ALA A 252 -0.63 8.80 51.05
C ALA A 252 0.17 9.52 49.96
N PRO A 253 1.49 9.77 50.16
CA PRO A 253 2.34 10.37 49.14
C PRO A 253 2.34 9.52 47.86
N GLN A 254 2.11 10.16 46.70
CA GLN A 254 2.11 9.46 45.40
C GLN A 254 3.07 10.10 44.42
N TYR A 255 3.80 9.27 43.68
CA TYR A 255 4.61 9.74 42.55
C TYR A 255 3.74 9.95 41.31
N LEU A 256 3.93 11.08 40.64
CA LEU A 256 3.27 11.35 39.38
C LEU A 256 3.99 10.62 38.25
N ASN A 257 3.27 9.79 37.50
CA ASN A 257 3.78 9.10 36.33
C ASN A 257 2.86 9.36 35.13
N PHE A 258 3.44 9.89 34.06
CA PHE A 258 2.71 10.21 32.83
C PHE A 258 3.38 9.55 31.63
N GLN A 259 2.56 9.11 30.69
CA GLN A 259 3.00 8.44 29.49
C GLN A 259 2.19 8.91 28.28
N HIS A 260 2.87 9.08 27.15
CA HIS A 260 2.21 9.35 25.88
C HIS A 260 1.45 8.10 25.38
N GLN A 261 0.25 8.23 24.84
CA GLN A 261 -0.59 7.11 24.40
C GLN A 261 -0.05 6.40 23.15
N GLU A 262 0.71 7.09 22.30
CA GLU A 262 1.33 6.52 21.10
C GLU A 262 2.79 6.15 21.34
N PHE A 263 3.24 5.10 20.65
CA PHE A 263 4.62 4.60 20.70
C PHE A 263 5.52 5.33 19.71
N GLY A 264 6.81 5.42 20.04
CA GLY A 264 7.84 5.77 19.08
C GLY A 264 8.57 7.10 19.35
N SER A 265 9.55 7.37 18.50
CA SER A 265 10.48 8.49 18.68
C SER A 265 9.92 9.86 18.33
N LYS A 266 8.79 9.93 17.63
CA LYS A 266 8.18 11.20 17.22
C LYS A 266 7.36 11.88 18.29
N HIS A 267 6.93 11.12 19.29
CA HIS A 267 5.98 11.58 20.27
C HIS A 267 6.71 11.97 21.55
N SER A 268 6.50 13.22 21.97
CA SER A 268 7.08 13.82 23.17
C SER A 268 6.17 14.92 23.68
N PHE A 269 6.20 15.15 24.98
CA PHE A 269 5.47 16.21 25.65
C PHE A 269 6.39 16.92 26.64
N HIS A 270 6.02 18.11 27.09
CA HIS A 270 6.72 18.81 28.15
C HIS A 270 5.91 18.75 29.42
N VAL A 271 6.62 18.72 30.55
CA VAL A 271 6.03 18.80 31.88
C VAL A 271 6.79 19.82 32.71
N GLY A 272 6.05 20.64 33.46
CA GLY A 272 6.61 21.56 34.45
C GLY A 272 5.92 21.37 35.79
N SER A 273 6.65 21.59 36.88
CA SER A 273 6.10 21.67 38.22
C SER A 273 6.69 22.85 38.99
N LYS A 274 5.89 23.47 39.85
CA LYS A 274 6.32 24.54 40.74
C LYS A 274 7.36 24.05 41.75
N THR A 275 7.19 22.84 42.27
CA THR A 275 8.18 22.18 43.12
C THR A 275 9.13 21.34 42.27
N SER A 276 10.43 21.55 42.46
CA SER A 276 11.47 20.74 41.81
C SER A 276 11.32 19.26 42.20
N GLY A 277 11.37 18.40 41.19
CA GLY A 277 11.34 16.95 41.34
C GLY A 277 9.94 16.33 41.31
N VAL A 278 8.86 17.11 41.38
CA VAL A 278 7.49 16.57 41.27
C VAL A 278 7.20 16.08 39.85
N LEU A 279 7.47 16.90 38.83
CA LEU A 279 7.47 16.49 37.42
C LEU A 279 8.68 17.02 36.63
N SER A 280 9.13 18.25 36.92
CA SER A 280 10.32 18.85 36.29
C SER A 280 11.54 18.81 37.22
N ALA A 281 12.73 18.84 36.65
CA ALA A 281 13.99 18.90 37.37
C ALA A 281 14.17 20.24 38.10
N GLN A 282 13.72 21.34 37.49
CA GLN A 282 13.75 22.68 38.08
C GLN A 282 12.34 23.21 38.31
N ALA A 283 12.17 23.99 39.37
CA ALA A 283 10.92 24.69 39.68
C ALA A 283 10.54 25.66 38.56
N ASP A 284 9.28 25.64 38.14
CA ASP A 284 8.68 26.53 37.12
C ASP A 284 9.32 26.49 35.72
N VAL A 285 10.18 25.50 35.45
CA VAL A 285 10.79 25.29 34.14
C VAL A 285 10.23 24.00 33.52
N PRO A 286 9.56 24.08 32.35
CA PRO A 286 9.10 22.89 31.64
C PRO A 286 10.28 22.08 31.12
N ASP A 287 10.34 20.81 31.49
CA ASP A 287 11.28 19.84 30.96
C ASP A 287 10.68 19.11 29.76
N MET A 288 11.48 18.93 28.71
CA MET A 288 11.13 18.07 27.60
C MET A 288 11.30 16.61 28.01
N VAL A 289 10.21 15.85 28.00
CA VAL A 289 10.25 14.42 28.33
C VAL A 289 10.96 13.66 27.21
N LYS A 290 11.83 12.71 27.59
CA LYS A 290 12.53 11.87 26.62
C LYS A 290 11.53 11.17 25.70
N ASN A 291 11.81 11.22 24.41
CA ASN A 291 11.01 10.58 23.39
C ASN A 291 11.00 9.05 23.61
N GLY A 292 9.91 8.41 23.16
CA GLY A 292 9.87 6.96 23.07
C GLY A 292 10.91 6.42 22.09
N LEU A 293 11.09 5.11 22.07
CA LEU A 293 11.92 4.43 21.06
C LEU A 293 11.01 3.75 20.05
N ASP A 294 11.40 3.77 18.78
CA ASP A 294 10.76 2.98 17.73
C ASP A 294 11.26 1.53 17.80
N VAL A 295 10.45 0.59 17.33
CA VAL A 295 10.86 -0.81 17.18
C VAL A 295 12.06 -0.91 16.23
N ALA A 296 13.15 -1.53 16.65
CA ALA A 296 14.32 -1.75 15.79
C ALA A 296 14.64 -3.23 15.72
N GLY A 297 15.00 -3.71 14.53
CA GLY A 297 15.19 -5.14 14.32
C GLY A 297 15.54 -5.50 12.89
N TYR A 298 15.58 -6.80 12.63
CA TYR A 298 15.86 -7.41 11.34
C TYR A 298 14.70 -8.31 10.92
N ILE A 299 14.42 -8.36 9.61
CA ILE A 299 13.44 -9.27 9.02
C ILE A 299 14.16 -10.09 7.95
N GLY A 300 14.20 -11.41 8.11
CA GLY A 300 14.93 -12.33 7.23
C GLY A 300 16.43 -12.05 7.16
N GLY A 301 17.01 -11.45 8.21
CA GLY A 301 18.41 -11.00 8.24
C GLY A 301 18.66 -9.62 7.64
N GLU A 302 17.64 -8.94 7.11
CA GLU A 302 17.74 -7.58 6.54
C GLU A 302 17.31 -6.54 7.56
N LEU A 303 17.94 -5.36 7.55
CA LEU A 303 17.57 -4.29 8.48
C LEU A 303 16.11 -3.85 8.26
N GLY A 304 15.36 -3.73 9.35
CA GLY A 304 14.01 -3.16 9.37
C GLY A 304 14.03 -1.69 9.80
N ILE A 305 13.22 -0.87 9.14
CA ILE A 305 12.94 0.51 9.50
C ILE A 305 11.76 0.54 10.47
N GLY A 306 12.02 0.91 11.72
CA GLY A 306 11.01 1.11 12.75
C GLY A 306 10.25 2.42 12.63
N LYS A 307 8.93 2.36 12.86
CA LYS A 307 8.11 3.53 13.21
C LYS A 307 7.05 3.12 14.23
N GLY A 308 7.15 3.62 15.45
CA GLY A 308 6.37 3.13 16.59
C GLY A 308 6.55 1.62 16.74
N GLN A 309 5.45 0.88 16.74
CA GLN A 309 5.45 -0.59 16.82
C GLN A 309 5.58 -1.30 15.47
N ILE A 310 5.62 -0.57 14.35
CA ILE A 310 5.65 -1.16 13.01
C ILE A 310 7.08 -1.23 12.52
N LEU A 311 7.55 -2.45 12.27
CA LEU A 311 8.81 -2.72 11.61
C LEU A 311 8.57 -2.93 10.11
N THR A 312 9.18 -2.09 9.28
CA THR A 312 9.07 -2.16 7.82
C THR A 312 10.37 -2.64 7.21
N GLY A 313 10.36 -3.67 6.36
CA GLY A 313 11.57 -4.14 5.67
C GLY A 313 12.22 -3.04 4.82
N SER A 314 13.54 -2.93 4.91
CA SER A 314 14.34 -1.92 4.19
C SER A 314 14.25 -2.07 2.67
N ARG A 315 14.51 -0.96 1.96
CA ARG A 315 14.53 -0.90 0.50
C ARG A 315 15.97 -0.65 0.01
N PRO A 316 16.45 -1.34 -1.06
CA PRO A 316 15.89 -2.52 -1.72
C PRO A 316 16.38 -3.83 -1.07
N SER A 317 15.45 -4.72 -0.68
CA SER A 317 15.78 -6.04 -0.11
C SER A 317 14.66 -7.06 -0.40
N LYS A 318 14.90 -8.35 -0.08
CA LYS A 318 13.88 -9.42 -0.21
C LYS A 318 12.62 -9.19 0.64
N VAL A 319 12.72 -8.39 1.71
CA VAL A 319 11.62 -8.02 2.60
C VAL A 319 11.09 -6.62 2.33
N SER A 320 11.47 -5.99 1.21
CA SER A 320 11.09 -4.62 0.89
C SER A 320 9.57 -4.44 0.91
N GLY A 321 9.09 -3.53 1.76
CA GLY A 321 7.66 -3.21 1.87
C GLY A 321 6.85 -4.15 2.77
N LEU A 322 7.47 -5.19 3.35
CA LEU A 322 6.87 -6.01 4.40
C LEU A 322 6.75 -5.19 5.69
N LYS A 323 5.53 -5.09 6.23
CA LYS A 323 5.22 -4.41 7.49
C LYS A 323 4.71 -5.42 8.50
N ILE A 324 5.35 -5.44 9.65
CA ILE A 324 5.01 -6.31 10.78
C ILE A 324 4.86 -5.42 12.01
N ARG A 325 3.82 -5.66 12.81
CA ARG A 325 3.68 -5.03 14.12
C ARG A 325 4.25 -5.96 15.18
N TYR A 326 5.05 -5.38 16.08
CA TYR A 326 5.48 -6.05 17.30
C TYR A 326 4.83 -5.39 18.52
N THR A 327 4.06 -6.16 19.28
CA THR A 327 3.31 -5.67 20.46
C THR A 327 3.98 -6.01 21.78
N GLY A 328 5.13 -6.70 21.76
CA GLY A 328 5.82 -7.10 22.98
C GLY A 328 6.42 -5.91 23.73
N LYS A 329 6.23 -5.88 25.05
CA LYS A 329 6.75 -4.81 25.93
C LYS A 329 8.28 -4.74 25.96
N ASN A 330 8.94 -5.88 25.84
CA ASN A 330 10.40 -6.02 25.85
C ASN A 330 10.87 -6.71 24.58
N ALA A 331 12.11 -6.42 24.16
CA ALA A 331 12.76 -7.20 23.11
C ALA A 331 13.02 -8.63 23.65
N PRO A 332 12.94 -9.67 22.79
CA PRO A 332 13.36 -11.01 23.17
C PRO A 332 14.81 -11.02 23.67
N PRO A 333 15.19 -11.97 24.56
CA PRO A 333 16.56 -12.10 25.02
C PRO A 333 17.55 -12.22 23.86
N SER A 334 18.76 -11.68 24.02
CA SER A 334 19.79 -11.69 22.98
C SER A 334 20.00 -13.10 22.41
N GLY A 335 19.85 -13.24 21.09
CA GLY A 335 19.97 -14.52 20.38
C GLY A 335 18.66 -15.29 20.17
N LYS A 336 17.53 -14.85 20.75
CA LYS A 336 16.20 -15.39 20.45
C LYS A 336 15.47 -14.50 19.45
N MET A 337 14.86 -15.13 18.46
CA MET A 337 14.00 -14.44 17.49
C MET A 337 12.63 -14.18 18.12
N ALA A 338 11.96 -13.09 17.69
CA ALA A 338 10.58 -12.82 18.08
C ALA A 338 9.60 -13.81 17.41
N GLY A 339 10.02 -14.40 16.29
CA GLY A 339 9.23 -15.37 15.54
C GLY A 339 9.62 -15.39 14.05
N SER A 340 8.71 -15.85 13.19
CA SER A 340 8.90 -15.82 11.74
C SER A 340 7.66 -15.35 11.00
N VAL A 341 7.84 -14.87 9.77
CA VAL A 341 6.75 -14.48 8.86
C VAL A 341 6.84 -15.31 7.59
N THR A 342 5.84 -16.14 7.36
CA THR A 342 5.70 -16.86 6.09
C THR A 342 4.91 -15.98 5.13
N LEU A 343 5.47 -15.68 3.96
CA LEU A 343 4.87 -14.81 2.97
C LEU A 343 4.73 -15.52 1.63
N SER A 344 3.54 -15.45 1.02
CA SER A 344 3.29 -15.78 -0.37
C SER A 344 3.06 -14.51 -1.18
N GLN A 345 3.89 -14.30 -2.20
CA GLN A 345 3.71 -13.21 -3.15
C GLN A 345 2.85 -13.66 -4.33
N ASN A 346 1.60 -13.21 -4.35
CA ASN A 346 0.64 -13.52 -5.41
C ASN A 346 0.20 -12.25 -6.18
N SER A 347 1.01 -11.18 -6.16
CA SER A 347 0.75 -9.98 -6.96
C SER A 347 0.44 -10.29 -8.42
N LEU A 348 -0.44 -9.48 -9.00
CA LEU A 348 -0.73 -9.51 -10.42
C LEU A 348 0.50 -9.08 -11.20
N ILE A 349 0.83 -9.83 -12.25
CA ILE A 349 1.92 -9.54 -13.17
C ILE A 349 1.30 -9.18 -14.51
N PHE A 350 1.58 -7.97 -14.99
CA PHE A 350 1.16 -7.48 -16.29
C PHE A 350 2.36 -7.51 -17.23
N HIS A 351 2.26 -8.28 -18.31
CA HIS A 351 3.26 -8.28 -19.37
C HIS A 351 2.95 -7.15 -20.35
N VAL A 352 3.72 -6.06 -20.24
CA VAL A 352 3.43 -4.77 -20.86
C VAL A 352 4.42 -4.44 -21.98
N GLY A 353 5.16 -5.42 -22.48
CA GLY A 353 6.07 -5.21 -23.60
C GLY A 353 6.15 -6.43 -24.51
N PRO A 354 6.72 -6.27 -25.73
CA PRO A 354 6.87 -7.35 -26.69
C PRO A 354 7.98 -8.36 -26.33
N ASN A 355 8.87 -8.05 -25.39
CA ASN A 355 10.04 -8.86 -25.06
C ASN A 355 9.95 -9.48 -23.67
N ALA A 356 10.76 -10.52 -23.46
CA ALA A 356 10.98 -11.11 -22.14
C ALA A 356 11.35 -10.03 -21.10
N ASP A 357 10.93 -10.26 -19.85
CA ASP A 357 11.18 -9.40 -18.70
C ASP A 357 10.57 -7.99 -18.74
N GLN A 358 9.74 -7.68 -19.74
CA GLN A 358 8.96 -6.42 -19.79
C GLN A 358 7.63 -6.57 -19.06
N SER A 359 7.70 -6.79 -17.74
CA SER A 359 6.53 -6.92 -16.89
C SER A 359 6.53 -5.94 -15.73
N THR A 360 5.36 -5.46 -15.37
CA THR A 360 5.11 -4.70 -14.14
C THR A 360 4.18 -5.50 -13.23
N SER A 361 4.16 -5.19 -11.93
CA SER A 361 3.33 -5.91 -10.98
C SER A 361 2.61 -5.00 -10.00
N PHE A 362 1.43 -5.44 -9.56
CA PHE A 362 0.63 -4.74 -8.57
C PHE A 362 0.00 -5.73 -7.59
N ALA A 363 0.09 -5.42 -6.30
CA ALA A 363 -0.53 -6.22 -5.25
C ALA A 363 -1.94 -5.70 -4.96
N LEU A 364 -2.96 -6.52 -5.25
CA LEU A 364 -4.32 -6.24 -4.79
C LEU A 364 -4.52 -6.82 -3.39
N ARG A 365 -4.79 -5.93 -2.43
CA ARG A 365 -4.95 -6.31 -1.02
C ARG A 365 -6.41 -6.68 -0.75
N SER A 366 -6.62 -7.52 0.26
CA SER A 366 -7.95 -7.79 0.77
C SER A 366 -8.58 -6.52 1.34
N ILE A 367 -9.86 -6.31 1.06
CA ILE A 367 -10.67 -5.22 1.62
C ILE A 367 -11.75 -5.72 2.57
N SER A 368 -11.71 -7.00 2.97
CA SER A 368 -12.67 -7.54 3.93
C SER A 368 -12.63 -6.76 5.25
N SER A 369 -13.76 -6.69 5.95
CA SER A 369 -13.92 -6.06 7.26
C SER A 369 -12.84 -6.48 8.27
N LYS A 370 -12.45 -7.77 8.26
CA LYS A 370 -11.41 -8.35 9.13
C LYS A 370 -9.98 -7.87 8.87
N LYS A 371 -9.73 -7.24 7.72
CA LYS A 371 -8.40 -6.79 7.28
C LYS A 371 -8.26 -5.28 7.22
N LEU A 372 -9.35 -4.55 7.45
CA LEU A 372 -9.42 -3.10 7.41
C LEU A 372 -9.48 -2.51 8.81
N GLY A 373 -8.87 -1.32 8.97
CA GLY A 373 -8.89 -0.58 10.23
C GLY A 373 -7.92 -1.13 11.27
N ASN A 374 -6.95 -1.96 10.87
CA ASN A 374 -6.12 -2.69 11.82
C ASN A 374 -5.13 -1.78 12.56
N GLY A 375 -5.06 -1.98 13.88
CA GLY A 375 -3.97 -1.47 14.68
C GLY A 375 -4.02 0.00 15.03
N VAL A 376 -5.23 0.46 15.24
CA VAL A 376 -5.53 1.69 15.95
C VAL A 376 -5.62 1.32 17.44
N THR A 377 -4.93 2.08 18.29
CA THR A 377 -5.10 1.95 19.74
C THR A 377 -6.46 2.52 20.12
N ASN A 378 -7.23 1.76 20.89
CA ASN A 378 -8.56 2.12 21.38
C ASN A 378 -8.80 1.47 22.76
N GLU A 379 -9.77 1.97 23.52
CA GLU A 379 -10.05 1.48 24.87
C GLU A 379 -10.90 0.21 24.86
N SER A 380 -11.72 0.03 23.81
CA SER A 380 -12.64 -1.09 23.61
C SER A 380 -11.96 -2.40 23.16
N GLY A 381 -10.67 -2.37 22.82
CA GLY A 381 -9.91 -3.54 22.38
C GLY A 381 -10.17 -4.00 20.93
N TYR A 382 -10.81 -3.19 20.10
CA TYR A 382 -11.09 -3.48 18.70
C TYR A 382 -9.81 -3.68 17.90
N ARG A 383 -9.75 -4.75 17.10
CA ARG A 383 -8.59 -5.04 16.26
C ARG A 383 -8.83 -4.69 14.79
N SER A 384 -10.07 -4.77 14.34
CA SER A 384 -10.50 -4.54 12.96
C SER A 384 -11.93 -3.98 12.91
N LEU A 385 -12.41 -3.60 11.72
CA LEU A 385 -13.80 -3.19 11.51
C LEU A 385 -14.82 -4.25 11.95
N ASN A 386 -14.46 -5.53 11.88
CA ASN A 386 -15.37 -6.63 12.23
C ASN A 386 -15.62 -6.74 13.75
N ASP A 387 -14.77 -6.13 14.58
CA ASP A 387 -14.89 -6.22 16.04
C ASP A 387 -15.65 -5.02 16.63
N VAL A 388 -16.06 -4.08 15.78
CA VAL A 388 -16.66 -2.81 16.18
C VAL A 388 -18.08 -3.01 16.69
N ASP A 389 -18.36 -2.40 17.84
CA ASP A 389 -19.66 -2.35 18.48
C ASP A 389 -20.05 -0.87 18.72
N LEU A 390 -21.29 -0.53 18.39
CA LEU A 390 -21.90 0.80 18.45
C LEU A 390 -22.98 0.90 19.54
N THR A 391 -23.19 -0.14 20.36
CA THR A 391 -24.27 -0.14 21.36
C THR A 391 -24.02 0.78 22.55
N GLU A 392 -22.84 1.40 22.65
CA GLU A 392 -22.48 2.35 23.69
C GLU A 392 -21.74 3.55 23.10
N ALA A 393 -21.95 4.75 23.66
CA ALA A 393 -21.34 5.97 23.14
C ALA A 393 -19.79 5.95 23.19
N SER A 394 -19.20 5.39 24.25
CA SER A 394 -17.74 5.22 24.39
C SER A 394 -17.18 4.28 23.33
N LYS A 395 -17.84 3.14 23.11
CA LYS A 395 -17.52 2.16 22.07
C LYS A 395 -17.66 2.73 20.67
N ALA A 396 -18.71 3.53 20.43
CA ALA A 396 -18.91 4.22 19.16
C ALA A 396 -17.82 5.27 18.88
N GLN A 397 -17.29 5.93 19.91
CA GLN A 397 -16.15 6.84 19.77
C GLN A 397 -14.89 6.10 19.31
N ASP A 398 -14.62 4.93 19.87
CA ASP A 398 -13.52 4.05 19.44
C ASP A 398 -13.75 3.50 18.02
N ALA A 399 -15.01 3.19 17.68
CA ALA A 399 -15.41 2.75 16.34
C ALA A 399 -15.05 3.78 15.26
N ILE A 400 -15.30 5.08 15.53
CA ILE A 400 -14.93 6.17 14.61
C ILE A 400 -13.44 6.12 14.26
N LEU A 401 -12.57 5.84 15.24
CA LEU A 401 -11.12 5.77 15.00
C LEU A 401 -10.74 4.61 14.05
N ILE A 402 -11.38 3.45 14.21
CA ILE A 402 -11.17 2.27 13.35
C ILE A 402 -11.71 2.51 11.94
N ILE A 403 -12.89 3.12 11.82
CA ILE A 403 -13.52 3.43 10.53
C ILE A 403 -12.72 4.51 9.79
N ASP A 404 -12.28 5.56 10.48
CA ASP A 404 -11.41 6.60 9.91
C ASP A 404 -10.09 6.00 9.40
N LYS A 405 -9.53 5.03 10.14
CA LYS A 405 -8.36 4.30 9.67
C LYS A 405 -8.66 3.52 8.39
N ALA A 406 -9.78 2.79 8.33
CA ALA A 406 -10.17 2.02 7.15
C ALA A 406 -10.42 2.91 5.92
N ILE A 407 -11.12 4.04 6.07
CA ILE A 407 -11.34 5.03 5.00
C ILE A 407 -10.01 5.52 4.45
N ASN A 408 -9.07 5.88 5.34
CA ASN A 408 -7.75 6.34 4.95
C ASN A 408 -6.94 5.23 4.23
N GLU A 409 -7.08 3.98 4.65
CA GLU A 409 -6.42 2.85 3.99
C GLU A 409 -6.95 2.60 2.58
N ILE A 410 -8.27 2.61 2.39
CA ILE A 410 -8.90 2.48 1.07
C ILE A 410 -8.54 3.66 0.18
N THR A 411 -8.67 4.89 0.68
CA THR A 411 -8.33 6.11 -0.07
C THR A 411 -6.86 6.12 -0.51
N ALA A 412 -5.93 5.76 0.38
CA ALA A 412 -4.53 5.66 0.04
C ALA A 412 -4.25 4.53 -0.97
N PHE A 413 -4.98 3.41 -0.87
CA PHE A 413 -4.84 2.29 -1.79
C PHE A 413 -5.33 2.65 -3.20
N ARG A 414 -6.47 3.33 -3.32
CA ARG A 414 -7.00 3.89 -4.57
C ARG A 414 -6.02 4.87 -5.21
N GLY A 415 -5.46 5.79 -4.40
CA GLY A 415 -4.42 6.71 -4.87
C GLY A 415 -3.19 5.98 -5.42
N LYS A 416 -2.74 4.91 -4.76
CA LYS A 416 -1.63 4.06 -5.25
C LYS A 416 -2.00 3.36 -6.56
N MET A 417 -3.21 2.81 -6.67
CA MET A 417 -3.67 2.11 -7.86
C MET A 417 -3.83 3.05 -9.05
N GLY A 418 -4.42 4.23 -8.85
CA GLY A 418 -4.51 5.25 -9.89
C GLY A 418 -3.14 5.75 -10.36
N ALA A 419 -2.17 5.89 -9.45
CA ALA A 419 -0.79 6.22 -9.82
C ALA A 419 -0.14 5.11 -10.66
N PHE A 420 -0.36 3.83 -10.33
CA PHE A 420 0.13 2.70 -11.11
C PHE A 420 -0.52 2.62 -12.49
N GLN A 421 -1.86 2.73 -12.56
CA GLN A 421 -2.59 2.76 -13.83
C GLN A 421 -2.06 3.87 -14.74
N LYS A 422 -1.93 5.10 -14.23
CA LYS A 422 -1.50 6.25 -15.02
C LYS A 422 -0.03 6.17 -15.44
N ASN A 423 0.86 5.92 -14.48
CA ASN A 423 2.30 6.06 -14.71
C ASN A 423 2.92 4.81 -15.33
N ASP A 424 2.42 3.62 -15.00
CA ASP A 424 3.01 2.37 -15.46
C ASP A 424 2.25 1.79 -16.66
N LEU A 425 0.91 1.76 -16.63
CA LEU A 425 0.12 1.14 -17.71
C LEU A 425 -0.20 2.13 -18.84
N GLU A 426 -0.82 3.28 -18.55
CA GLU A 426 -1.26 4.24 -19.57
C GLU A 426 -0.07 4.91 -20.28
N SER A 427 0.95 5.30 -19.52
CA SER A 427 2.18 5.86 -20.10
C SER A 427 2.86 4.86 -21.04
N ASN A 428 2.97 3.60 -20.61
CA ASN A 428 3.56 2.55 -21.43
C ASN A 428 2.68 2.18 -22.63
N LEU A 429 1.35 2.15 -22.48
CA LEU A 429 0.41 1.92 -23.58
C LEU A 429 0.58 2.97 -24.69
N ASN A 430 0.71 4.24 -24.33
CA ASN A 430 0.99 5.30 -25.30
C ASN A 430 2.33 5.11 -26.00
N TYR A 431 3.37 4.70 -25.24
CA TYR A 431 4.66 4.34 -25.83
C TYR A 431 4.55 3.17 -26.81
N LEU A 432 3.84 2.10 -26.45
CA LEU A 432 3.65 0.93 -27.31
C LEU A 432 2.91 1.28 -28.60
N ARG A 433 1.89 2.13 -28.54
CA ARG A 433 1.16 2.60 -29.73
C ARG A 433 2.06 3.38 -30.69
N ASN A 434 2.87 4.30 -30.15
CA ASN A 434 3.85 5.04 -30.96
C ASN A 434 4.91 4.10 -31.55
N ALA A 435 5.40 3.14 -30.77
CA ALA A 435 6.36 2.15 -31.25
C ALA A 435 5.74 1.27 -32.35
N HIS A 436 4.49 0.84 -32.20
CA HIS A 436 3.76 0.05 -33.18
C HIS A 436 3.61 0.83 -34.49
N GLU A 437 3.19 2.09 -34.43
CA GLU A 437 3.09 2.96 -35.61
C GLU A 437 4.44 3.13 -36.32
N ASN A 438 5.50 3.47 -35.57
CA ASN A 438 6.83 3.66 -36.14
C ASN A 438 7.39 2.40 -36.80
N VAL A 439 7.23 1.23 -36.18
CA VAL A 439 7.70 -0.04 -36.74
C VAL A 439 6.85 -0.46 -37.94
N THR A 440 5.54 -0.21 -37.92
CA THR A 440 4.64 -0.46 -39.06
C THR A 440 5.04 0.40 -40.26
N ASN A 441 5.29 1.70 -40.04
CA ASN A 441 5.76 2.61 -41.08
C ASN A 441 7.13 2.18 -41.64
N ALA A 442 8.05 1.74 -40.78
CA ALA A 442 9.34 1.23 -41.21
C ALA A 442 9.23 -0.08 -42.01
N GLU A 443 8.31 -0.97 -41.64
CA GLU A 443 8.05 -2.23 -42.36
C GLU A 443 7.47 -1.96 -43.75
N SER A 444 6.51 -1.04 -43.84
CA SER A 444 5.91 -0.58 -45.10
C SER A 444 6.97 -0.05 -46.08
N VAL A 445 7.87 0.83 -45.64
CA VAL A 445 8.96 1.36 -46.50
C VAL A 445 9.86 0.25 -47.07
N ILE A 446 10.12 -0.78 -46.26
CA ILE A 446 10.99 -1.89 -46.67
C ILE A 446 10.26 -2.81 -47.63
N ARG A 447 8.99 -3.11 -47.35
CA ARG A 447 8.31 -4.26 -47.95
C ARG A 447 7.24 -3.89 -48.96
N ASP A 448 6.54 -2.78 -48.78
CA ASP A 448 5.45 -2.38 -49.68
C ASP A 448 6.02 -1.97 -51.04
N ALA A 449 5.26 -2.31 -52.08
CA ALA A 449 5.53 -1.89 -53.44
C ALA A 449 4.88 -0.53 -53.73
N ASP A 450 5.58 0.33 -54.48
CA ASP A 450 4.94 1.48 -55.11
C ASP A 450 4.13 0.97 -56.31
N MET A 451 2.81 0.92 -56.16
CA MET A 451 1.91 0.41 -57.18
C MET A 451 1.99 1.22 -58.48
N ALA A 452 2.27 2.53 -58.41
CA ALA A 452 2.41 3.34 -59.62
C ALA A 452 3.69 2.96 -60.36
N GLU A 453 4.80 2.79 -59.65
CA GLU A 453 6.06 2.34 -60.24
C GLU A 453 5.93 0.93 -60.84
N GLU A 454 5.39 -0.04 -60.09
CA GLU A 454 5.24 -1.42 -60.55
C GLU A 454 4.28 -1.55 -61.74
N MET A 455 3.20 -0.74 -61.81
CA MET A 455 2.31 -0.71 -62.97
C MET A 455 2.99 -0.16 -64.22
N THR A 456 3.82 0.89 -64.07
CA THR A 456 4.59 1.43 -65.20
C THR A 456 5.65 0.44 -65.69
N ALA A 457 6.27 -0.29 -64.76
CA ALA A 457 7.25 -1.32 -65.07
C ALA A 457 6.63 -2.57 -65.71
N PHE A 458 5.38 -2.91 -65.37
CA PHE A 458 4.63 -4.00 -66.02
C PHE A 458 4.17 -3.64 -67.45
N ALA A 459 3.82 -2.38 -67.69
CA ALA A 459 3.33 -1.91 -68.98
C ALA A 459 4.42 -1.64 -70.03
N ARG A 460 5.70 -1.68 -69.63
CA ARG A 460 6.88 -1.40 -70.46
C ARG A 460 7.53 -2.69 -70.96
#